data_AF-A0A921EPP0-F1
#
_entry.id   AF-A0A921EPP0-F1
#
_cell.length_a   1.000
_cell.length_b   1.000
_cell.length_c   1.000
_cell.angle_alpha   90.00
_cell.angle_beta   90.00
_cell.angle_gamma   90.00
#
_symmetry.space_group_name_H-M   'P 1'
#
loop_
_entity.id
_entity.type
_entity.pdbx_description
1 polymer ?
#
loop_
_entity_poly.entity_id
_entity_poly.type
_entity_poly.pdbx_seq_one_letter_code
_entity_poly.pdbx_strand_id
1 'polypeptide(L)'
;MYQTWQAIDPETTWGDFEPGAVLFYTDEEAIVFDVRKESSKLKVRIQKTDGEQFTKEVKESSGMGKVARDEFSGSTAELRAVVLPAVLWKEDGLWAPRNLVGLAASLAVLMAGIGLIVWLDTYAFMWMIVMGAAAAGMGARRVFRGGRLSFLAPERLGLTMDNIHAYALTREQGRLWVPPTRGADRRALAFERVGAIRADYLERREDIAYRIESSALFDPAVPATAAFEAALVAFDDVRDDTPLDDVDALASEVELTFNTAQANAERLGFSHLPEEARDGARRAGKAARLAAGATTEGERVASLNHAKRILDSLAIYYLPTLDERLAIEAPRR
;
A
#
# COMPACT_ATOMS: atom_id res chain seq x y z
N MET A 1 0.05 25.65 -14.40
CA MET A 1 0.61 24.94 -13.23
C MET A 1 -0.04 23.57 -13.21
N TYR A 2 0.75 22.52 -13.39
CA TYR A 2 0.24 21.15 -13.50
C TYR A 2 -0.19 20.62 -12.14
N GLN A 3 -1.25 19.81 -12.11
CA GLN A 3 -1.69 19.14 -10.90
C GLN A 3 -0.83 17.89 -10.64
N THR A 4 -0.60 17.56 -9.37
CA THR A 4 0.07 16.31 -9.00
C THR A 4 -0.66 15.11 -9.60
N TRP A 5 0.10 14.16 -10.17
CA TRP A 5 -0.41 12.96 -10.83
C TRP A 5 -1.19 13.21 -12.12
N GLN A 6 -1.12 14.42 -12.69
CA GLN A 6 -1.67 14.71 -14.01
C GLN A 6 -0.76 14.13 -15.09
N ALA A 7 -1.33 13.41 -16.05
CA ALA A 7 -0.61 12.98 -17.25
C ALA A 7 -0.20 14.21 -18.09
N ILE A 8 1.02 14.20 -18.61
CA ILE A 8 1.56 15.27 -19.46
C ILE A 8 1.96 14.66 -20.80
N ASP A 9 1.75 15.42 -21.87
CA ASP A 9 2.30 15.10 -23.19
C ASP A 9 3.84 15.18 -23.15
N PRO A 10 4.57 14.08 -23.42
CA PRO A 10 6.03 14.08 -23.48
C PRO A 10 6.62 15.13 -24.44
N GLU A 11 5.88 15.63 -25.43
CA GLU A 11 6.35 16.67 -26.35
C GLU A 11 6.35 18.09 -25.74
N THR A 12 5.82 18.25 -24.52
CA THR A 12 5.90 19.51 -23.75
C THR A 12 7.36 19.96 -23.58
N THR A 13 7.61 21.27 -23.57
CA THR A 13 8.97 21.81 -23.37
C THR A 13 9.30 21.96 -21.88
N TRP A 14 10.59 21.89 -21.53
CA TRP A 14 11.01 22.08 -20.14
C TRP A 14 10.72 23.49 -19.60
N GLY A 15 10.69 24.52 -20.47
CA GLY A 15 10.34 25.88 -20.10
C GLY A 15 8.88 26.04 -19.67
N ASP A 16 7.96 25.28 -20.27
CA ASP A 16 6.52 25.33 -19.94
C ASP A 16 6.18 24.53 -18.66
N PHE A 17 7.01 23.55 -18.32
CA PHE A 17 6.83 22.66 -17.17
C PHE A 17 7.42 23.21 -15.86
N GLU A 18 8.49 24.01 -15.95
CA GLU A 18 9.24 24.49 -14.79
C GLU A 18 8.39 25.34 -13.80
N PRO A 19 8.61 25.20 -12.47
CA PRO A 19 9.38 24.19 -11.75
C PRO A 19 8.51 22.97 -11.36
N GLY A 20 9.11 21.78 -11.37
CA GLY A 20 8.38 20.57 -11.00
C GLY A 20 9.17 19.28 -11.18
N ALA A 21 8.60 18.20 -10.65
CA ALA A 21 9.10 16.85 -10.84
C ALA A 21 8.15 16.06 -11.75
N VAL A 22 8.71 15.25 -12.63
CA VAL A 22 7.97 14.41 -13.57
C VAL A 22 8.54 13.01 -13.56
N LEU A 23 7.65 12.02 -13.59
CA LEU A 23 7.99 10.62 -13.80
C LEU A 23 7.79 10.33 -15.27
N PHE A 24 8.87 9.95 -15.94
CA PHE A 24 8.79 9.29 -17.23
C PHE A 24 8.79 7.79 -17.03
N TYR A 25 7.90 7.08 -17.69
CA TYR A 25 7.83 5.63 -17.56
C TYR A 25 7.40 4.96 -18.85
N THR A 26 7.84 3.71 -18.99
CA THR A 26 7.40 2.74 -19.98
C THR A 26 6.81 1.54 -19.23
N ASP A 27 6.46 0.46 -19.95
CA ASP A 27 6.02 -0.77 -19.29
C ASP A 27 7.12 -1.42 -18.44
N GLU A 28 8.39 -1.13 -18.72
CA GLU A 28 9.55 -1.83 -18.13
C GLU A 28 10.40 -0.95 -17.22
N GLU A 29 10.50 0.36 -17.49
CA GLU A 29 11.44 1.25 -16.82
C GLU A 29 10.73 2.54 -16.39
N ALA A 30 11.20 3.14 -15.30
CA ALA A 30 10.74 4.43 -14.83
C ALA A 30 11.93 5.31 -14.40
N ILE A 31 11.86 6.60 -14.74
CA ILE A 31 12.90 7.57 -14.46
C ILE A 31 12.25 8.85 -13.94
N VAL A 32 12.75 9.35 -12.82
CA VAL A 32 12.29 10.60 -12.20
C VAL A 32 13.19 11.75 -12.62
N PHE A 33 12.57 12.83 -13.07
CA PHE A 33 13.22 14.07 -13.46
C PHE A 33 12.72 15.19 -12.53
N ASP A 34 13.62 15.82 -11.76
CA ASP A 34 13.32 17.04 -10.98
C ASP A 34 13.98 18.24 -11.65
N VAL A 35 13.18 19.24 -12.01
CA VAL A 35 13.62 20.42 -12.75
C VAL A 35 13.61 21.65 -11.87
N ARG A 36 14.75 22.34 -11.86
CA ARG A 36 14.94 23.56 -11.08
C ARG A 36 15.60 24.66 -11.91
N LYS A 37 15.10 25.88 -11.73
CA LYS A 37 15.75 27.09 -12.25
C LYS A 37 16.88 27.45 -11.33
N GLU A 38 18.10 27.47 -11.86
CA GLU A 38 19.24 28.05 -11.16
C GLU A 38 19.76 29.23 -11.98
N SER A 39 19.46 30.44 -11.51
CA SER A 39 19.72 31.70 -12.22
C SER A 39 19.06 31.77 -13.60
N SER A 40 19.79 31.46 -14.67
CA SER A 40 19.37 31.55 -16.08
C SER A 40 19.41 30.21 -16.82
N LYS A 41 19.67 29.11 -16.11
CA LYS A 41 19.77 27.76 -16.69
C LYS A 41 18.79 26.81 -16.01
N LEU A 42 18.23 25.90 -16.79
CA LEU A 42 17.49 24.76 -16.27
C LEU A 42 18.45 23.64 -15.91
N LYS A 43 18.44 23.22 -14.66
CA LYS A 43 19.10 21.99 -14.22
C LYS A 43 18.06 20.91 -13.98
N VAL A 44 18.29 19.77 -14.60
CA VAL A 44 17.46 18.59 -14.49
C VAL A 44 18.25 17.55 -13.70
N ARG A 45 17.73 17.19 -12.52
CA ARG A 45 18.23 16.06 -11.73
C ARG A 45 17.48 14.81 -12.15
N ILE A 46 18.22 13.79 -12.57
CA ILE A 46 17.67 12.54 -13.10
C ILE A 46 17.98 11.43 -12.12
N GLN A 47 16.97 10.63 -11.77
CA GLN A 47 17.12 9.42 -10.99
C GLN A 47 16.41 8.24 -11.65
N LYS A 48 17.18 7.19 -11.90
CA LYS A 48 16.70 5.91 -12.40
C LYS A 48 16.28 4.98 -11.25
N THR A 49 15.48 3.97 -11.56
CA THR A 49 15.05 2.92 -10.61
C THR A 49 16.21 2.06 -10.11
N ASP A 50 17.28 1.91 -10.90
CA ASP A 50 18.52 1.23 -10.51
C ASP A 50 19.37 2.01 -9.48
N GLY A 51 18.95 3.24 -9.13
CA GLY A 51 19.63 4.11 -8.18
C GLY A 51 20.71 5.00 -8.80
N GLU A 52 20.89 4.99 -10.12
CA GLU A 52 21.75 5.96 -10.81
C GLU A 52 21.16 7.37 -10.71
N GLN A 53 22.03 8.33 -10.36
CA GLN A 53 21.68 9.74 -10.21
C GLN A 53 22.72 10.61 -10.92
N PHE A 54 22.24 11.57 -11.71
CA PHE A 54 23.09 12.57 -12.35
C PHE A 54 22.30 13.86 -12.60
N THR A 55 23.03 14.95 -12.88
CA THR A 55 22.45 16.27 -13.16
C THR A 55 22.89 16.71 -14.56
N LYS A 56 21.94 17.21 -15.35
CA LYS A 56 22.15 17.66 -16.72
C LYS A 56 21.62 19.07 -16.88
N GLU A 57 22.33 19.91 -17.61
CA GLU A 57 21.82 21.21 -18.06
C GLU A 57 20.98 21.02 -19.32
N VAL A 58 19.78 21.58 -19.35
CA VAL A 58 18.85 21.43 -20.49
C VAL A 58 18.38 22.80 -20.96
N LYS A 59 18.12 22.94 -22.27
CA LYS A 59 17.57 24.16 -22.86
C LYS A 59 16.06 24.22 -22.62
N GLU A 60 15.53 25.41 -22.34
CA GLU A 60 14.09 25.63 -22.12
C GLU A 60 13.23 25.14 -23.29
N SER A 61 13.71 25.30 -24.53
CA SER A 61 13.02 24.89 -25.76
C SER A 61 13.14 23.41 -26.11
N SER A 62 13.89 22.62 -25.33
CA SER A 62 13.98 21.18 -25.57
C SER A 62 12.71 20.46 -25.11
N GLY A 63 12.14 19.62 -25.98
CA GLY A 63 11.04 18.74 -25.61
C GLY A 63 11.46 17.74 -24.53
N MET A 64 10.61 17.53 -23.53
CA MET A 64 10.92 16.70 -22.36
C MET A 64 11.14 15.24 -22.76
N GLY A 65 10.30 14.72 -23.64
CA GLY A 65 10.33 13.35 -24.13
C GLY A 65 11.58 13.03 -24.93
N LYS A 66 12.15 14.00 -25.65
CA LYS A 66 13.44 13.83 -26.34
C LYS A 66 14.56 13.59 -25.33
N VAL A 67 14.61 14.40 -24.28
CA VAL A 67 15.63 14.26 -23.22
C VAL A 67 15.43 12.97 -22.45
N ALA A 68 14.18 12.58 -22.18
CA ALA A 68 13.87 11.33 -21.50
C ALA A 68 14.28 10.09 -22.32
N ARG A 69 13.95 10.05 -23.62
CA ARG A 69 14.31 8.92 -24.52
C ARG A 69 15.80 8.64 -24.58
N ASP A 70 16.63 9.67 -24.54
CA ASP A 70 18.09 9.52 -24.52
C ASP A 70 18.59 8.77 -23.28
N GLU A 71 17.81 8.77 -22.19
CA GLU A 71 18.18 8.15 -20.91
C GLU A 71 17.58 6.75 -20.72
N PHE A 72 16.51 6.40 -21.45
CA PHE A 72 15.97 5.04 -21.48
C PHE A 72 16.90 4.12 -22.29
N SER A 73 17.06 2.88 -21.81
CA SER A 73 18.03 1.92 -22.35
C SER A 73 17.59 1.27 -23.69
N GLY A 74 17.33 2.09 -24.71
CA GLY A 74 17.02 1.62 -26.07
C GLY A 74 15.58 1.14 -26.28
N SER A 75 14.68 1.40 -25.33
CA SER A 75 13.27 1.04 -25.46
C SER A 75 12.58 1.90 -26.54
N THR A 76 11.94 1.24 -27.49
CA THR A 76 11.02 1.86 -28.48
C THR A 76 9.58 1.96 -27.96
N ALA A 77 9.37 1.61 -26.69
CA ALA A 77 8.06 1.63 -26.06
C ALA A 77 7.48 3.05 -25.96
N GLU A 78 6.15 3.10 -25.90
CA GLU A 78 5.41 4.35 -25.76
C GLU A 78 5.78 5.03 -24.42
N LEU A 79 6.47 6.17 -24.54
CA LEU A 79 6.92 6.96 -23.42
C LEU A 79 5.73 7.71 -22.82
N ARG A 80 5.46 7.48 -21.53
CA ARG A 80 4.42 8.18 -20.78
C ARG A 80 5.05 9.10 -19.75
N ALA A 81 4.34 10.18 -19.41
CA ALA A 81 4.82 11.17 -18.45
C ALA A 81 3.71 11.57 -17.47
N VAL A 82 4.04 11.63 -16.17
CA VAL A 82 3.10 12.06 -15.12
C VAL A 82 3.78 13.00 -14.13
N VAL A 83 3.07 14.04 -13.71
CA VAL A 83 3.56 15.01 -12.71
C VAL A 83 3.71 14.33 -11.36
N LEU A 84 4.83 14.57 -10.70
CA LEU A 84 5.07 14.14 -9.33
C LEU A 84 4.90 15.30 -8.33
N PRO A 85 4.54 15.00 -7.08
CA PRO A 85 4.62 15.99 -6.01
C PRO A 85 6.08 16.40 -5.78
N ALA A 86 6.28 17.52 -5.08
CA ALA A 86 7.61 18.03 -4.80
C ALA A 86 8.55 16.94 -4.25
N VAL A 87 9.71 16.82 -4.86
CA VAL A 87 10.68 15.76 -4.56
C VAL A 87 11.73 16.29 -3.58
N LEU A 88 11.84 15.68 -2.40
CA LEU A 88 12.92 15.97 -1.47
C LEU A 88 14.11 15.06 -1.76
N TRP A 89 15.17 15.67 -2.28
CA TRP A 89 16.48 15.02 -2.41
C TRP A 89 17.18 15.08 -1.06
N LYS A 90 17.30 13.94 -0.37
CA LYS A 90 18.12 13.86 0.83
C LYS A 90 19.58 13.79 0.39
N GLU A 91 20.32 14.87 0.60
CA GLU A 91 21.76 14.88 0.33
C GLU A 91 22.46 13.99 1.35
N ASP A 92 23.23 13.02 0.87
CA ASP A 92 23.97 12.09 1.73
C ASP A 92 25.06 12.85 2.50
N GLY A 93 24.89 13.00 3.81
CA GLY A 93 25.90 13.62 4.68
C GLY A 93 27.23 12.85 4.67
N LEU A 94 28.34 13.56 4.84
CA LEU A 94 29.72 13.01 4.80
C LEU A 94 29.93 11.80 5.74
N TRP A 95 29.15 11.73 6.82
CA TRP A 95 29.23 10.72 7.88
C TRP A 95 28.15 9.63 7.80
N ALA A 96 27.39 9.54 6.70
CA ALA A 96 26.47 8.43 6.50
C ALA A 96 27.23 7.09 6.55
N PRO A 97 26.65 6.01 7.11
CA PRO A 97 27.30 4.69 7.21
C PRO A 97 27.90 4.19 5.88
N ARG A 98 27.30 4.59 4.77
CA ARG A 98 27.70 4.25 3.40
C ARG A 98 28.97 5.01 2.95
N ASN A 99 29.09 6.28 3.32
CA ASN A 99 30.30 7.09 3.09
C ASN A 99 31.45 6.63 4.01
N LEU A 100 31.13 6.16 5.21
CA LEU A 100 32.09 5.53 6.13
C LEU A 100 32.68 4.23 5.57
N VAL A 101 31.89 3.39 4.89
CA VAL A 101 32.40 2.17 4.21
C VAL A 101 33.32 2.52 3.03
N GLY A 102 32.95 3.52 2.22
CA GLY A 102 33.80 4.01 1.14
C GLY A 102 35.12 4.59 1.66
N LEU A 103 35.06 5.38 2.74
CA LEU A 103 36.24 5.92 3.43
C LEU A 103 37.09 4.79 4.01
N ALA A 104 36.50 3.80 4.67
CA ALA A 104 37.21 2.66 5.25
C ALA A 104 37.91 1.80 4.18
N ALA A 105 37.25 1.55 3.04
CA ALA A 105 37.85 0.83 1.91
C ALA A 105 39.03 1.59 1.31
N SER A 106 38.90 2.91 1.12
CA SER A 106 40.03 3.75 0.67
C SER A 106 41.18 3.79 1.69
N LEU A 107 40.85 3.80 2.99
CA LEU A 107 41.85 3.77 4.06
C LEU A 107 42.59 2.42 4.11
N ALA A 108 41.87 1.31 3.90
CA ALA A 108 42.47 -0.03 3.87
C ALA A 108 43.46 -0.19 2.70
N VAL A 109 43.12 0.35 1.53
CA VAL A 109 44.03 0.37 0.36
C VAL A 109 45.25 1.25 0.61
N LEU A 110 45.05 2.43 1.24
CA LEU A 110 46.15 3.30 1.65
C LEU A 110 47.08 2.61 2.66
N MET A 111 46.53 1.94 3.67
CA MET A 111 47.30 1.23 4.70
C MET A 111 48.04 0.01 4.15
N ALA A 112 47.41 -0.77 3.28
CA ALA A 112 48.06 -1.89 2.59
C ALA A 112 49.20 -1.40 1.68
N GLY A 113 49.01 -0.23 1.05
CA GLY A 113 50.04 0.45 0.27
C GLY A 113 51.24 0.88 1.12
N ILE A 114 51.00 1.52 2.27
CA ILE A 114 52.04 1.99 3.18
C ILE A 114 52.90 0.83 3.72
N GLY A 115 52.30 -0.34 3.99
CA GLY A 115 53.04 -1.54 4.38
C GLY A 115 53.99 -2.07 3.30
N LEU A 116 53.72 -1.78 2.02
CA LEU A 116 54.54 -2.22 0.88
C LEU A 116 55.61 -1.19 0.46
N ILE A 117 55.51 0.07 0.90
CA ILE A 117 56.44 1.18 0.57
C ILE A 117 57.86 0.96 1.12
N VAL A 118 58.05 0.03 2.05
CA VAL A 118 59.35 -0.22 2.71
C VAL A 118 60.42 -0.78 1.75
N TRP A 119 60.08 -1.15 0.50
CA TRP A 119 61.02 -1.86 -0.39
C TRP A 119 61.17 -1.33 -1.83
N LEU A 120 60.44 -0.29 -2.27
CA LEU A 120 60.47 0.17 -3.68
C LEU A 120 60.37 1.69 -3.82
N ASP A 121 60.85 2.19 -4.96
CA ASP A 121 61.01 3.61 -5.29
C ASP A 121 59.76 4.46 -4.96
N THR A 122 59.95 5.41 -4.04
CA THR A 122 58.90 5.92 -3.15
C THR A 122 57.81 6.72 -3.87
N TYR A 123 58.13 7.31 -5.03
CA TYR A 123 57.22 8.24 -5.71
C TYR A 123 56.21 7.58 -6.65
N ALA A 124 56.59 6.52 -7.37
CA ALA A 124 55.68 5.84 -8.30
C ALA A 124 54.62 5.01 -7.55
N PHE A 125 55.02 4.42 -6.42
CA PHE A 125 54.13 3.58 -5.62
C PHE A 125 53.06 4.39 -4.87
N MET A 126 53.40 5.59 -4.38
CA MET A 126 52.42 6.49 -3.76
C MET A 126 51.31 6.90 -4.73
N TRP A 127 51.63 7.20 -6.00
CA TRP A 127 50.61 7.52 -6.99
C TRP A 127 49.70 6.33 -7.32
N MET A 128 50.25 5.12 -7.40
CA MET A 128 49.48 3.88 -7.58
C MET A 128 48.52 3.63 -6.41
N ILE A 129 48.94 3.89 -5.17
CA ILE A 129 48.08 3.75 -3.98
C ILE A 129 46.95 4.78 -4.00
N VAL A 130 47.25 6.04 -4.30
CA VAL A 130 46.23 7.10 -4.39
C VAL A 130 45.21 6.78 -5.48
N MET A 131 45.67 6.34 -6.66
CA MET A 131 44.79 5.95 -7.76
C MET A 131 44.01 4.67 -7.44
N GLY A 132 44.62 3.70 -6.77
CA GLY A 132 43.97 2.48 -6.31
C GLY A 132 42.90 2.75 -5.24
N ALA A 133 43.18 3.64 -4.29
CA ALA A 133 42.22 4.07 -3.28
C ALA A 133 41.08 4.88 -3.89
N ALA A 134 41.37 5.75 -4.87
CA ALA A 134 40.35 6.48 -5.63
C ALA A 134 39.47 5.52 -6.45
N ALA A 135 40.07 4.54 -7.13
CA ALA A 135 39.34 3.53 -7.90
C ALA A 135 38.50 2.60 -7.01
N ALA A 136 39.03 2.15 -5.88
CA ALA A 136 38.31 1.33 -4.90
C ALA A 136 37.15 2.11 -4.26
N GLY A 137 37.37 3.37 -3.90
CA GLY A 137 36.31 4.27 -3.40
C GLY A 137 35.22 4.49 -4.44
N MET A 138 35.58 4.67 -5.72
CA MET A 138 34.61 4.77 -6.83
C MET A 138 33.86 3.46 -7.09
N GLY A 139 34.54 2.31 -7.02
CA GLY A 139 33.95 0.98 -7.21
C GLY A 139 32.97 0.59 -6.09
N ALA A 140 33.36 0.78 -4.83
CA ALA A 140 32.47 0.57 -3.68
C ALA A 140 31.25 1.49 -3.71
N ARG A 141 31.46 2.76 -4.15
CA ARG A 141 30.36 3.70 -4.38
C ARG A 141 29.44 3.25 -5.51
N ARG A 142 29.93 2.53 -6.52
CA ARG A 142 29.10 2.00 -7.62
C ARG A 142 28.20 0.84 -7.17
N VAL A 143 28.71 -0.05 -6.33
CA VAL A 143 27.99 -1.26 -5.88
C VAL A 143 26.91 -0.97 -4.83
N PHE A 144 27.04 0.13 -4.05
CA PHE A 144 26.10 0.47 -2.97
C PHE A 144 25.26 1.74 -3.21
N ARG A 145 25.13 2.17 -4.47
CA ARG A 145 24.25 3.28 -4.89
C ARG A 145 22.78 2.90 -4.71
N GLY A 146 22.02 3.79 -4.09
CA GLY A 146 20.60 3.63 -3.83
C GLY A 146 20.16 4.74 -2.88
N GLY A 147 20.17 5.97 -3.37
CA GLY A 147 19.68 7.13 -2.62
C GLY A 147 18.18 7.02 -2.43
N ARG A 148 17.71 7.17 -1.19
CA ARG A 148 16.27 7.22 -0.89
C ARG A 148 15.73 8.58 -1.31
N LEU A 149 15.03 8.63 -2.44
CA LEU A 149 14.09 9.71 -2.71
C LEU A 149 12.88 9.55 -1.79
N SER A 150 12.47 10.64 -1.15
CA SER A 150 11.19 10.73 -0.46
C SER A 150 10.36 11.79 -1.17
N PHE A 151 9.22 11.36 -1.72
CA PHE A 151 8.23 12.27 -2.27
C PHE A 151 7.51 13.00 -1.13
N LEU A 152 7.35 14.31 -1.20
CA LEU A 152 6.37 15.04 -0.38
C LEU A 152 4.97 14.76 -0.94
N ALA A 153 4.57 13.49 -0.98
CA ALA A 153 3.14 13.19 -0.98
C ALA A 153 2.61 13.53 0.44
N PRO A 154 1.36 13.99 0.58
CA PRO A 154 0.74 14.13 1.90
C PRO A 154 0.68 12.75 2.58
N GLU A 155 1.72 12.43 3.36
CA GLU A 155 1.93 11.35 4.36
C GLU A 155 1.23 9.97 4.24
N ARG A 156 0.60 9.58 3.12
CA ARG A 156 -0.29 8.40 3.09
C ARG A 156 -0.06 7.38 1.98
N LEU A 157 0.82 7.63 1.01
CA LEU A 157 0.98 6.72 -0.15
C LEU A 157 2.23 5.81 -0.12
N GLY A 158 3.16 6.01 0.82
CA GLY A 158 4.33 5.12 0.97
C GLY A 158 5.23 5.02 -0.27
N LEU A 159 5.23 6.05 -1.13
CA LEU A 159 5.94 6.02 -2.41
C LEU A 159 7.45 6.14 -2.24
N THR A 160 8.19 5.27 -2.91
CA THR A 160 9.65 5.21 -2.98
C THR A 160 10.06 4.92 -4.43
N MET A 161 11.34 5.10 -4.78
CA MET A 161 11.81 4.74 -6.13
C MET A 161 11.64 3.25 -6.44
N ASP A 162 11.62 2.40 -5.41
CA ASP A 162 11.43 0.96 -5.56
C ASP A 162 9.99 0.62 -6.01
N ASN A 163 9.01 1.49 -5.76
CA ASN A 163 7.59 1.20 -5.99
C ASN A 163 6.83 2.23 -6.86
N ILE A 164 7.49 3.33 -7.25
CA ILE A 164 6.87 4.41 -8.04
C ILE A 164 6.45 3.95 -9.45
N HIS A 165 7.19 3.01 -10.05
CA HIS A 165 6.83 2.44 -11.34
C HIS A 165 5.54 1.61 -11.24
N ALA A 166 5.48 0.71 -10.27
CA ALA A 166 4.28 -0.08 -9.98
C ALA A 166 3.07 0.81 -9.64
N TYR A 167 3.30 1.91 -8.90
CA TYR A 167 2.25 2.89 -8.63
C TYR A 167 1.68 3.51 -9.91
N ALA A 168 2.57 3.97 -10.81
CA ALA A 168 2.16 4.62 -12.06
C ALA A 168 1.32 3.67 -12.94
N LEU A 169 1.75 2.42 -13.09
CA LEU A 169 1.02 1.39 -13.82
C LEU A 169 -0.34 1.08 -13.19
N THR A 170 -0.39 0.95 -11.85
CA THR A 170 -1.63 0.69 -11.11
C THR A 170 -2.65 1.82 -11.32
N ARG A 171 -2.17 3.08 -11.33
CA ARG A 171 -3.01 4.25 -11.50
C ARG A 171 -3.57 4.38 -12.91
N GLU A 172 -2.76 4.06 -13.93
CA GLU A 172 -3.17 4.03 -15.33
C GLU A 172 -4.29 3.00 -15.56
N GLN A 173 -4.21 1.84 -14.90
CA GLN A 173 -5.24 0.81 -14.94
C GLN A 173 -6.51 1.16 -14.15
N GLY A 174 -6.57 2.33 -13.52
CA GLY A 174 -7.70 2.75 -12.69
C GLY A 174 -7.86 1.97 -11.38
N ARG A 175 -6.81 1.24 -10.94
CA ARG A 175 -6.81 0.44 -9.72
C ARG A 175 -6.38 1.27 -8.50
N LEU A 176 -6.78 0.82 -7.30
CA LEU A 176 -6.36 1.44 -6.04
C LEU A 176 -4.92 1.02 -5.72
N TRP A 177 -4.07 1.98 -5.35
CA TRP A 177 -2.71 1.70 -4.91
C TRP A 177 -2.67 1.25 -3.45
N VAL A 178 -2.00 0.11 -3.22
CA VAL A 178 -1.64 -0.38 -1.89
C VAL A 178 -0.11 -0.43 -1.81
N PRO A 179 0.55 0.40 -0.98
CA PRO A 179 2.01 0.43 -0.92
C PRO A 179 2.58 -0.88 -0.34
N PRO A 180 3.59 -1.49 -0.97
CA PRO A 180 4.29 -2.61 -0.37
C PRO A 180 5.11 -2.12 0.83
N THR A 181 4.76 -2.55 2.04
CA THR A 181 5.56 -2.29 3.24
C THR A 181 6.90 -3.01 3.10
N ARG A 182 8.02 -2.28 3.16
CA ARG A 182 9.36 -2.84 2.92
C ARG A 182 9.67 -3.97 3.92
N GLY A 183 9.80 -5.20 3.41
CA GLY A 183 10.06 -6.40 4.22
C GLY A 183 8.83 -7.08 4.80
N ALA A 184 7.62 -6.57 4.53
CA ALA A 184 6.40 -7.31 4.83
C ALA A 184 6.18 -8.37 3.76
N ASP A 185 5.89 -9.59 4.21
CA ASP A 185 5.45 -10.65 3.33
C ASP A 185 4.07 -10.26 2.75
N ARG A 186 4.05 -9.97 1.44
CA ARG A 186 2.86 -9.56 0.69
C ARG A 186 1.73 -10.58 0.85
N ARG A 187 2.07 -11.86 0.89
CA ARG A 187 1.11 -12.93 1.14
C ARG A 187 0.55 -12.82 2.55
N ALA A 188 1.41 -12.71 3.57
CA ALA A 188 0.97 -12.53 4.95
C ALA A 188 0.04 -11.33 5.13
N LEU A 189 0.29 -10.21 4.47
CA LEU A 189 -0.59 -9.03 4.50
C LEU A 189 -1.96 -9.29 3.85
N ALA A 190 -2.04 -10.08 2.80
CA ALA A 190 -3.32 -10.49 2.21
C ALA A 190 -4.12 -11.37 3.19
N PHE A 191 -3.45 -12.35 3.83
CA PHE A 191 -4.07 -13.18 4.86
C PHE A 191 -4.49 -12.37 6.10
N GLU A 192 -3.70 -11.39 6.53
CA GLU A 192 -4.04 -10.50 7.65
C GLU A 192 -5.29 -9.69 7.35
N ARG A 193 -5.40 -9.10 6.14
CA ARG A 193 -6.61 -8.37 5.70
C ARG A 193 -7.85 -9.24 5.73
N VAL A 194 -7.79 -10.43 5.12
CA VAL A 194 -8.94 -11.36 5.13
C VAL A 194 -9.24 -11.85 6.54
N GLY A 195 -8.22 -12.08 7.37
CA GLY A 195 -8.38 -12.42 8.78
C GLY A 195 -9.12 -11.33 9.57
N ALA A 196 -8.81 -10.05 9.34
CA ALA A 196 -9.50 -8.93 9.95
C ALA A 196 -10.98 -8.85 9.51
N ILE A 197 -11.27 -9.10 8.23
CA ILE A 197 -12.65 -9.15 7.71
C ILE A 197 -13.44 -10.32 8.34
N ARG A 198 -12.82 -11.50 8.48
CA ARG A 198 -13.44 -12.65 9.16
C ARG A 198 -13.74 -12.32 10.62
N ALA A 199 -12.83 -11.64 11.31
CA ALA A 199 -13.04 -11.20 12.69
C ALA A 199 -14.21 -10.20 12.80
N ASP A 200 -14.27 -9.18 11.94
CA ASP A 200 -15.39 -8.20 11.93
C ASP A 200 -16.73 -8.88 11.60
N TYR A 201 -16.75 -9.81 10.64
CA TYR A 201 -17.95 -10.58 10.32
C TYR A 201 -18.43 -11.44 11.51
N LEU A 202 -17.51 -12.08 12.23
CA LEU A 202 -17.83 -12.86 13.43
C LEU A 202 -18.33 -11.97 14.58
N GLU A 203 -17.67 -10.84 14.85
CA GLU A 203 -18.10 -9.86 15.85
C GLU A 203 -19.53 -9.39 15.59
N ARG A 204 -19.84 -9.04 14.33
CA ARG A 204 -21.20 -8.66 13.90
C ARG A 204 -22.21 -9.80 14.03
N ARG A 205 -21.79 -11.04 13.80
CA ARG A 205 -22.64 -12.23 13.97
C ARG A 205 -22.97 -12.48 15.44
N GLU A 206 -22.05 -12.13 16.33
CA GLU A 206 -22.20 -12.20 17.78
C GLU A 206 -23.03 -11.05 18.35
N ASP A 207 -22.97 -9.84 17.76
CA ASP A 207 -23.88 -8.76 18.11
C ASP A 207 -25.33 -9.09 17.71
N ILE A 208 -26.10 -9.57 18.68
CA ILE A 208 -27.51 -9.93 18.52
C ILE A 208 -28.33 -8.77 17.96
N ALA A 209 -28.09 -7.54 18.43
CA ALA A 209 -28.86 -6.38 17.97
C ALA A 209 -28.56 -6.13 16.49
N TYR A 210 -27.28 -6.11 16.12
CA TYR A 210 -26.85 -5.95 14.73
C TYR A 210 -27.41 -7.06 13.83
N ARG A 211 -27.36 -8.32 14.29
CA ARG A 211 -27.87 -9.47 13.52
C ARG A 211 -29.38 -9.45 13.30
N ILE A 212 -30.15 -8.83 14.21
CA ILE A 212 -31.59 -8.60 14.01
C ILE A 212 -31.83 -7.43 13.04
N GLU A 213 -31.10 -6.33 13.23
CA GLU A 213 -31.30 -5.08 12.48
C GLU A 213 -30.83 -5.18 11.02
N SER A 214 -29.70 -5.83 10.79
CA SER A 214 -29.04 -6.01 9.48
C SER A 214 -29.01 -7.48 9.07
N SER A 215 -30.13 -8.18 9.26
CA SER A 215 -30.26 -9.63 9.06
C SER A 215 -29.88 -10.14 7.66
N ALA A 216 -29.99 -9.29 6.64
CA ALA A 216 -29.60 -9.62 5.27
C ALA A 216 -28.12 -10.01 5.12
N LEU A 217 -27.21 -9.52 5.98
CA LEU A 217 -25.79 -9.89 5.95
C LEU A 217 -25.55 -11.37 6.30
N PHE A 218 -26.52 -12.02 6.95
CA PHE A 218 -26.42 -13.40 7.42
C PHE A 218 -27.39 -14.35 6.70
N ASP A 219 -28.04 -13.86 5.65
CA ASP A 219 -28.96 -14.64 4.84
C ASP A 219 -28.28 -15.03 3.51
N PRO A 220 -27.95 -16.31 3.29
CA PRO A 220 -27.30 -16.75 2.06
C PRO A 220 -28.19 -16.61 0.82
N ALA A 221 -29.50 -16.37 0.99
CA ALA A 221 -30.39 -16.09 -0.12
C ALA A 221 -30.20 -14.67 -0.70
N VAL A 222 -29.53 -13.77 0.02
CA VAL A 222 -29.25 -12.41 -0.45
C VAL A 222 -28.06 -12.42 -1.40
N PRO A 223 -28.19 -11.91 -2.66
CA PRO A 223 -27.11 -12.01 -3.64
C PRO A 223 -25.77 -11.39 -3.21
N ALA A 224 -25.81 -10.27 -2.48
CA ALA A 224 -24.60 -9.62 -1.99
C ALA A 224 -23.88 -10.47 -0.92
N THR A 225 -24.63 -11.12 -0.04
CA THR A 225 -24.11 -12.03 0.99
C THR A 225 -23.57 -13.31 0.36
N ALA A 226 -24.29 -13.89 -0.60
CA ALA A 226 -23.83 -15.05 -1.35
C ALA A 226 -22.51 -14.77 -2.10
N ALA A 227 -22.36 -13.58 -2.68
CA ALA A 227 -21.11 -13.17 -3.33
C ALA A 227 -19.94 -13.06 -2.33
N PHE A 228 -20.19 -12.51 -1.14
CA PHE A 228 -19.19 -12.46 -0.07
C PHE A 228 -18.78 -13.85 0.41
N GLU A 229 -19.75 -14.75 0.67
CA GLU A 229 -19.44 -16.12 1.07
C GLU A 229 -18.66 -16.89 -0.01
N ALA A 230 -19.01 -16.70 -1.28
CA ALA A 230 -18.27 -17.28 -2.40
C ALA A 230 -16.82 -16.74 -2.48
N ALA A 231 -16.62 -15.44 -2.24
CA ALA A 231 -15.29 -14.85 -2.20
C ALA A 231 -14.43 -15.42 -1.05
N LEU A 232 -15.03 -15.64 0.13
CA LEU A 232 -14.34 -16.29 1.26
C LEU A 232 -13.91 -17.72 0.90
N VAL A 233 -14.79 -18.50 0.26
CA VAL A 233 -14.47 -19.86 -0.19
C VAL A 233 -13.34 -19.84 -1.22
N ALA A 234 -13.38 -18.93 -2.19
CA ALA A 234 -12.33 -18.79 -3.20
C ALA A 234 -10.98 -18.40 -2.56
N PHE A 235 -10.98 -17.59 -1.51
CA PHE A 235 -9.77 -17.25 -0.77
C PHE A 235 -9.25 -18.43 0.08
N ASP A 236 -10.12 -19.30 0.61
CA ASP A 236 -9.71 -20.49 1.36
C ASP A 236 -9.02 -21.55 0.47
N ASP A 237 -9.25 -21.50 -0.84
CA ASP A 237 -8.56 -22.35 -1.83
C ASP A 237 -7.14 -21.86 -2.18
N VAL A 238 -6.67 -20.74 -1.61
CA VAL A 238 -5.31 -20.23 -1.81
C VAL A 238 -4.28 -21.20 -1.25
N ARG A 239 -3.28 -21.52 -2.07
CA ARG A 239 -2.18 -22.43 -1.74
C ARG A 239 -0.82 -21.74 -1.81
N ASP A 240 0.21 -22.37 -1.25
CA ASP A 240 1.57 -21.82 -1.25
C ASP A 240 2.14 -21.55 -2.66
N ASP A 241 1.67 -22.27 -3.67
CA ASP A 241 2.02 -22.12 -5.08
C ASP A 241 1.14 -21.11 -5.84
N THR A 242 0.11 -20.54 -5.21
CA THR A 242 -0.74 -19.52 -5.83
C THR A 242 0.05 -18.23 -6.08
N PRO A 243 0.05 -17.67 -7.30
CA PRO A 243 0.75 -16.43 -7.62
C PRO A 243 0.34 -15.28 -6.70
N LEU A 244 1.29 -14.44 -6.29
CA LEU A 244 1.03 -13.34 -5.34
C LEU A 244 -0.01 -12.33 -5.84
N ASP A 245 -0.06 -12.08 -7.16
CA ASP A 245 -1.05 -11.19 -7.75
C ASP A 245 -2.46 -11.77 -7.65
N ASP A 246 -2.62 -13.09 -7.78
CA ASP A 246 -3.89 -13.78 -7.63
C ASP A 246 -4.34 -13.78 -6.15
N VAL A 247 -3.40 -13.98 -5.21
CA VAL A 247 -3.68 -13.87 -3.76
C VAL A 247 -4.21 -12.47 -3.41
N ASP A 248 -3.58 -11.42 -3.94
CA ASP A 248 -4.02 -10.05 -3.71
C ASP A 248 -5.37 -9.73 -4.37
N ALA A 249 -5.61 -10.26 -5.57
CA ALA A 249 -6.88 -10.11 -6.25
C ALA A 249 -8.02 -10.77 -5.45
N LEU A 250 -7.82 -12.00 -4.96
CA LEU A 250 -8.78 -12.71 -4.13
C LEU A 250 -9.02 -11.98 -2.79
N ALA A 251 -7.97 -11.47 -2.13
CA ALA A 251 -8.14 -10.67 -0.91
C ALA A 251 -8.95 -9.40 -1.16
N SER A 252 -8.69 -8.72 -2.28
CA SER A 252 -9.42 -7.50 -2.66
C SER A 252 -10.90 -7.79 -2.98
N GLU A 253 -11.17 -8.94 -3.60
CA GLU A 253 -12.54 -9.39 -3.87
C GLU A 253 -13.31 -9.67 -2.58
N VAL A 254 -12.69 -10.32 -1.59
CA VAL A 254 -13.28 -10.53 -0.25
C VAL A 254 -13.62 -9.20 0.41
N GLU A 255 -12.70 -8.23 0.38
CA GLU A 255 -12.92 -6.90 0.97
C GLU A 255 -14.07 -6.14 0.26
N LEU A 256 -14.08 -6.14 -1.07
CA LEU A 256 -15.11 -5.47 -1.85
C LEU A 256 -16.50 -6.08 -1.61
N THR A 257 -16.60 -7.41 -1.67
CA THR A 257 -17.86 -8.13 -1.50
C THR A 257 -18.37 -8.02 -0.07
N PHE A 258 -17.50 -8.07 0.95
CA PHE A 258 -17.87 -7.82 2.33
C PHE A 258 -18.47 -6.43 2.54
N ASN A 259 -17.76 -5.38 2.11
CA ASN A 259 -18.23 -4.00 2.23
C ASN A 259 -19.57 -3.79 1.51
N THR A 260 -19.72 -4.41 0.34
CA THR A 260 -20.97 -4.36 -0.44
C THR A 260 -22.11 -5.08 0.28
N ALA A 261 -21.87 -6.29 0.80
CA ALA A 261 -22.87 -7.06 1.55
C ALA A 261 -23.30 -6.32 2.82
N GLN A 262 -22.35 -5.76 3.56
CA GLN A 262 -22.61 -4.98 4.76
C GLN A 262 -23.44 -3.73 4.45
N ALA A 263 -22.98 -2.90 3.50
CA ALA A 263 -23.71 -1.69 3.13
C ALA A 263 -25.11 -1.99 2.61
N ASN A 264 -25.29 -3.08 1.84
CA ASN A 264 -26.59 -3.52 1.40
C ASN A 264 -27.48 -3.95 2.57
N ALA A 265 -26.94 -4.71 3.54
CA ALA A 265 -27.68 -5.16 4.70
C ALA A 265 -28.13 -4.02 5.61
N GLU A 266 -27.23 -3.06 5.87
CA GLU A 266 -27.54 -1.85 6.65
C GLU A 266 -28.57 -0.97 5.94
N ARG A 267 -28.48 -0.85 4.60
CA ARG A 267 -29.46 -0.10 3.79
C ARG A 267 -30.84 -0.76 3.81
N LEU A 268 -30.92 -2.08 3.71
CA LEU A 268 -32.18 -2.81 3.79
C LEU A 268 -32.76 -2.74 5.20
N GLY A 269 -31.92 -2.94 6.21
CA GLY A 269 -32.29 -3.03 7.62
C GLY A 269 -33.45 -4.00 7.83
N PHE A 270 -34.45 -3.57 8.61
CA PHE A 270 -35.68 -4.33 8.82
C PHE A 270 -36.51 -4.58 7.55
N SER A 271 -36.26 -3.88 6.44
CA SER A 271 -37.03 -4.06 5.20
C SER A 271 -36.76 -5.40 4.53
N HIS A 272 -35.63 -6.06 4.85
CA HIS A 272 -35.34 -7.44 4.43
C HIS A 272 -36.35 -8.45 5.00
N LEU A 273 -36.92 -8.15 6.17
CA LEU A 273 -37.87 -9.03 6.82
C LEU A 273 -39.25 -8.95 6.14
N PRO A 274 -40.04 -10.05 6.19
CA PRO A 274 -41.46 -10.03 5.87
C PRO A 274 -42.17 -8.91 6.62
N GLU A 275 -43.12 -8.24 5.98
CA GLU A 275 -43.75 -7.02 6.50
C GLU A 275 -44.37 -7.23 7.89
N GLU A 276 -45.02 -8.36 8.08
CA GLU A 276 -45.63 -8.81 9.34
C GLU A 276 -44.62 -9.05 10.48
N ALA A 277 -43.36 -9.32 10.15
CA ALA A 277 -42.31 -9.61 11.14
C ALA A 277 -41.53 -8.36 11.58
N ARG A 278 -41.61 -7.26 10.82
CA ARG A 278 -40.77 -6.06 11.02
C ARG A 278 -40.96 -5.44 12.40
N ASP A 279 -42.19 -5.30 12.85
CA ASP A 279 -42.49 -4.71 14.16
C ASP A 279 -42.04 -5.60 15.31
N GLY A 280 -42.16 -6.91 15.16
CA GLY A 280 -41.60 -7.88 16.09
C GLY A 280 -40.08 -7.74 16.19
N ALA A 281 -39.39 -7.73 15.04
CA ALA A 281 -37.94 -7.60 14.98
C ALA A 281 -37.44 -6.28 15.56
N ARG A 282 -38.13 -5.15 15.32
CA ARG A 282 -37.79 -3.85 15.95
C ARG A 282 -37.83 -3.93 17.48
N ARG A 283 -38.86 -4.58 18.05
CA ARG A 283 -38.96 -4.77 19.51
C ARG A 283 -37.86 -5.71 20.02
N ALA A 284 -37.57 -6.79 19.31
CA ALA A 284 -36.49 -7.71 19.67
C ALA A 284 -35.11 -7.02 19.63
N GLY A 285 -34.82 -6.25 18.58
CA GLY A 285 -33.59 -5.45 18.47
C GLY A 285 -33.46 -4.43 19.60
N LYS A 286 -34.55 -3.74 19.96
CA LYS A 286 -34.55 -2.84 21.11
C LYS A 286 -34.25 -3.57 22.43
N ALA A 287 -34.85 -4.74 22.66
CA ALA A 287 -34.57 -5.56 23.83
C ALA A 287 -33.11 -6.06 23.86
N ALA A 288 -32.55 -6.43 22.70
CA ALA A 288 -31.14 -6.81 22.58
C ALA A 288 -30.20 -5.63 22.90
N ARG A 289 -30.49 -4.41 22.43
CA ARG A 289 -29.73 -3.22 22.80
C ARG A 289 -29.82 -2.90 24.29
N LEU A 290 -30.99 -3.08 24.90
CA LEU A 290 -31.16 -2.93 26.36
C LEU A 290 -30.31 -3.95 27.12
N ALA A 291 -30.25 -5.19 26.65
CA ALA A 291 -29.37 -6.20 27.25
C ALA A 291 -27.89 -5.79 27.17
N ALA A 292 -27.43 -5.32 26.00
CA ALA A 292 -26.04 -4.87 25.83
C ALA A 292 -25.68 -3.68 26.74
N GLY A 293 -26.64 -2.79 27.02
CA GLY A 293 -26.46 -1.64 27.92
C GLY A 293 -26.82 -1.89 29.38
N ALA A 294 -27.18 -3.12 29.77
CA ALA A 294 -27.66 -3.41 31.11
C ALA A 294 -26.54 -3.33 32.16
N THR A 295 -26.81 -2.61 33.26
CA THR A 295 -25.84 -2.45 34.36
C THR A 295 -25.80 -3.64 35.31
N THR A 296 -26.86 -4.47 35.30
CA THR A 296 -26.97 -5.65 36.16
C THR A 296 -27.20 -6.91 35.33
N GLU A 297 -26.75 -8.05 35.87
CA GLU A 297 -26.98 -9.36 35.26
C GLU A 297 -28.47 -9.65 35.07
N GLY A 298 -29.29 -9.36 36.09
CA GLY A 298 -30.73 -9.62 36.05
C GLY A 298 -31.44 -8.85 34.95
N GLU A 299 -31.11 -7.57 34.75
CA GLU A 299 -31.66 -6.76 33.66
C GLU A 299 -31.24 -7.29 32.28
N ARG A 300 -29.98 -7.74 32.15
CA ARG A 300 -29.47 -8.31 30.91
C ARG A 300 -30.21 -9.58 30.54
N VAL A 301 -30.27 -10.54 31.47
CA VAL A 301 -30.95 -11.83 31.27
C VAL A 301 -32.44 -11.64 31.01
N ALA A 302 -33.11 -10.74 31.72
CA ALA A 302 -34.53 -10.44 31.47
C ALA A 302 -34.75 -9.86 30.07
N SER A 303 -33.88 -8.95 29.63
CA SER A 303 -33.95 -8.33 28.30
C SER A 303 -33.66 -9.34 27.18
N LEU A 304 -32.66 -10.21 27.34
CA LEU A 304 -32.37 -11.30 26.40
C LEU A 304 -33.52 -12.32 26.33
N ASN A 305 -34.11 -12.70 27.46
CA ASN A 305 -35.29 -13.58 27.49
C ASN A 305 -36.50 -12.95 26.80
N HIS A 306 -36.66 -11.62 26.89
CA HIS A 306 -37.70 -10.92 26.15
C HIS A 306 -37.44 -10.93 24.64
N ALA A 307 -36.20 -10.63 24.22
CA ALA A 307 -35.80 -10.72 22.82
C ALA A 307 -36.03 -12.12 22.27
N LYS A 308 -35.62 -13.16 23.02
CA LYS A 308 -35.79 -14.57 22.65
C LYS A 308 -37.25 -14.91 22.37
N ARG A 309 -38.16 -14.60 23.30
CA ARG A 309 -39.60 -14.88 23.11
C ARG A 309 -40.15 -14.24 21.84
N ILE A 310 -39.70 -13.04 21.51
CA ILE A 310 -40.12 -12.37 20.27
C ILE A 310 -39.53 -13.10 19.05
N LEU A 311 -38.23 -13.39 19.05
CA LEU A 311 -37.57 -14.07 17.93
C LEU A 311 -38.12 -15.47 17.69
N ASP A 312 -38.37 -16.24 18.75
CA ASP A 312 -39.00 -17.57 18.69
C ASP A 312 -40.40 -17.48 18.05
N SER A 313 -41.14 -16.39 18.30
CA SER A 313 -42.46 -16.17 17.68
C SER A 313 -42.39 -15.79 16.20
N LEU A 314 -41.27 -15.22 15.74
CA LEU A 314 -41.06 -14.89 14.33
C LEU A 314 -40.62 -16.11 13.52
N ALA A 315 -39.85 -17.03 14.13
CA ALA A 315 -39.38 -18.28 13.53
C ALA A 315 -38.68 -18.12 12.15
N ILE A 316 -37.92 -17.04 11.98
CA ILE A 316 -37.19 -16.75 10.73
C ILE A 316 -35.78 -17.34 10.80
N TYR A 317 -35.41 -18.18 9.83
CA TYR A 317 -34.20 -19.02 9.90
C TYR A 317 -32.86 -18.27 9.95
N TYR A 318 -32.79 -17.06 9.40
CA TYR A 318 -31.57 -16.24 9.41
C TYR A 318 -31.48 -15.29 10.62
N LEU A 319 -32.52 -15.21 11.46
CA LEU A 319 -32.46 -14.48 12.73
C LEU A 319 -31.70 -15.30 13.79
N PRO A 320 -31.13 -14.63 14.82
CA PRO A 320 -30.35 -15.32 15.84
C PRO A 320 -31.24 -16.19 16.75
N THR A 321 -30.78 -17.42 17.03
CA THR A 321 -31.27 -18.23 18.15
C THR A 321 -30.51 -17.82 19.42
N LEU A 322 -31.23 -17.56 20.51
CA LEU A 322 -30.62 -17.06 21.75
C LEU A 322 -30.38 -18.15 22.81
N ASP A 323 -30.58 -19.43 22.45
CA ASP A 323 -30.43 -20.55 23.38
C ASP A 323 -28.99 -20.70 23.90
N GLU A 324 -27.98 -20.55 23.03
CA GLU A 324 -26.57 -20.73 23.40
C GLU A 324 -26.04 -19.62 24.31
N ARG A 325 -26.39 -18.35 24.06
CA ARG A 325 -25.98 -17.22 24.92
C ARG A 325 -26.61 -17.29 26.31
N LEU A 326 -27.90 -17.62 26.38
CA LEU A 326 -28.59 -17.78 27.66
C LEU A 326 -28.04 -18.96 28.47
N ALA A 327 -27.58 -20.03 27.82
CA ALA A 327 -26.98 -21.18 28.48
C ALA A 327 -25.59 -20.89 29.07
N ILE A 328 -24.79 -20.04 28.44
CA ILE A 328 -23.47 -19.61 28.95
C ILE A 328 -23.62 -18.70 30.17
N GLU A 329 -24.66 -17.88 30.21
CA GLU A 329 -24.86 -16.83 31.23
C GLU A 329 -25.78 -17.26 32.38
N ALA A 330 -26.46 -18.41 32.25
CA ALA A 330 -27.21 -19.00 33.35
C ALA A 330 -26.25 -19.33 34.51
N PRO A 331 -26.55 -18.94 35.76
CA PRO A 331 -25.73 -19.34 36.89
C PRO A 331 -25.71 -20.86 36.96
N ARG A 332 -24.51 -21.46 36.87
CA ARG A 332 -24.32 -22.86 37.25
C ARG A 332 -24.81 -22.98 38.69
N ARG A 333 -25.96 -23.65 38.85
CA ARG A 333 -26.50 -23.99 40.16
C ARG A 333 -25.56 -24.90 40.92
#